data_AF-A0A4Z0GE33-F1
#
_entry.id   AF-A0A4Z0GE33-F1
#
_cell.length_a   1.000
_cell.length_b   1.000
_cell.length_c   1.000
_cell.angle_alpha   90.00
_cell.angle_beta   90.00
_cell.angle_gamma   90.00
#
_symmetry.space_group_name_H-M   'P 1'
#
loop_
_entity.id
_entity.type
_entity.pdbx_description
1 polymer ?
#
loop_
_entity_poly.entity_id
_entity_poly.type
_entity_poly.pdbx_seq_one_letter_code
_entity_poly.pdbx_strand_id
1 'polypeptide(L)'
;MAIKGKLSMAAMLAALSLGGTLALAPNASAAGSVGSSACRFDSPDVNFSIDSPRAQLRKGPSTHYRSRGTLLKGETFRYFCRTRPRGGFDKSWSYGKVLQRTKTGIRAGTRGWVYSGHLD
;
A
#
# COMPACT_ATOMS: atom_id res chain seq x y z
N MET A 1 -4.52 -30.49 43.07
CA MET A 1 -5.18 -29.90 41.88
C MET A 1 -5.44 -28.43 42.19
N ALA A 2 -4.68 -27.51 41.59
CA ALA A 2 -4.78 -26.08 41.91
C ALA A 2 -5.12 -25.28 40.66
N ILE A 3 -6.22 -24.53 40.75
CA ILE A 3 -6.61 -23.43 39.87
C ILE A 3 -5.98 -22.16 40.48
N LYS A 4 -5.30 -21.32 39.69
CA LYS A 4 -4.86 -19.93 40.02
C LYS A 4 -4.18 -19.36 38.75
N GLY A 5 -4.45 -18.17 38.24
CA GLY A 5 -4.93 -16.95 38.88
C GLY A 5 -3.83 -15.88 38.82
N LYS A 6 -4.13 -14.79 38.11
CA LYS A 6 -3.58 -13.42 38.27
C LYS A 6 -2.12 -13.09 37.85
N LEU A 7 -2.04 -11.87 37.30
CA LEU A 7 -0.91 -10.97 37.09
C LEU A 7 0.39 -11.26 37.86
N SER A 8 1.51 -11.11 37.17
CA SER A 8 2.78 -10.59 37.70
C SER A 8 3.46 -9.90 36.51
N MET A 9 3.48 -8.56 36.40
CA MET A 9 4.31 -7.64 37.19
C MET A 9 5.66 -8.25 37.54
N ALA A 10 6.57 -8.24 36.56
CA ALA A 10 8.00 -8.18 36.83
C ALA A 10 8.43 -6.73 36.55
N ALA A 11 8.40 -5.92 37.60
CA ALA A 11 9.12 -4.66 37.66
C ALA A 11 10.61 -4.98 37.79
N MET A 12 11.43 -4.48 36.87
CA MET A 12 12.84 -4.23 37.16
C MET A 12 13.10 -2.74 36.94
N LEU A 13 13.19 -2.03 38.07
CA LEU A 13 13.75 -0.70 38.20
C LEU A 13 15.28 -0.83 38.32
N ALA A 14 15.99 -0.39 37.29
CA ALA A 14 17.36 0.12 37.32
C ALA A 14 17.62 0.71 35.92
N ALA A 15 18.03 1.94 35.70
CA ALA A 15 18.61 2.97 36.53
C ALA A 15 18.16 4.34 36.01
N LEU A 16 18.12 5.35 36.90
CA LEU A 16 18.01 6.74 36.51
C LEU A 16 19.26 7.15 35.71
N SER A 17 19.13 7.26 34.39
CA SER A 17 20.04 8.03 33.55
C SER A 17 19.29 9.26 33.05
N LEU A 18 19.51 10.39 33.72
CA LEU A 18 19.25 11.73 33.20
C LEU A 18 20.10 11.92 31.94
N GLY A 19 19.48 11.82 30.77
CA GLY A 19 20.13 12.02 29.48
C GLY A 19 19.13 11.74 28.38
N GLY A 20 18.49 12.80 27.89
CA GLY A 20 17.44 12.71 26.89
C GLY A 20 17.90 12.01 25.62
N THR A 21 17.33 10.84 25.36
CA THR A 21 17.25 10.27 24.02
C THR A 21 15.84 9.74 23.85
N LEU A 22 15.08 10.40 22.98
CA LEU A 22 13.78 9.94 22.51
C LEU A 22 13.96 8.52 21.97
N ALA A 23 13.52 7.52 22.73
CA ALA A 23 13.41 6.16 22.22
C ALA A 23 12.36 6.19 21.11
N LEU A 24 12.83 6.22 19.87
CA LEU A 24 12.01 5.93 18.69
C LEU A 24 11.45 4.52 18.92
N ALA A 25 10.20 4.44 19.38
CA ALA A 25 9.46 3.20 19.41
C ALA A 25 9.59 2.57 18.01
N PRO A 26 9.91 1.27 17.89
CA PRO A 26 9.92 0.61 16.59
C PRO A 26 8.51 0.75 16.03
N ASN A 27 8.39 1.66 15.08
CA ASN A 27 7.22 1.84 14.27
C ASN A 27 6.91 0.47 13.69
N ALA A 28 5.77 -0.10 14.09
CA ALA A 28 5.23 -1.32 13.50
C ALA A 28 5.47 -1.23 11.99
N SER A 29 6.23 -2.18 11.43
CA SER A 29 6.61 -2.18 10.02
C SER A 29 5.35 -2.42 9.19
N ALA A 30 4.50 -1.40 9.07
CA ALA A 30 3.56 -1.25 8.00
C ALA A 30 4.44 -1.10 6.77
N ALA A 31 4.74 -2.23 6.10
CA ALA A 31 5.50 -2.28 4.86
C ALA A 31 5.26 -0.98 4.08
N GLY A 32 6.30 -0.14 4.05
CA GLY A 32 6.20 1.24 3.59
C GLY A 32 5.56 1.27 2.21
N SER A 33 4.82 2.33 1.90
CA SER A 33 4.35 2.48 0.53
C SER A 33 5.57 2.61 -0.39
N VAL A 34 5.66 1.70 -1.36
CA VAL A 34 6.79 1.63 -2.30
C VAL A 34 6.88 2.91 -3.15
N GLY A 35 5.74 3.60 -3.36
CA GLY A 35 5.69 4.78 -4.21
C GLY A 35 6.14 4.44 -5.64
N SER A 36 6.82 5.36 -6.32
CA SER A 36 7.38 5.18 -7.67
C SER A 36 8.75 4.49 -7.69
N SER A 37 9.34 4.14 -6.55
CA SER A 37 10.69 3.54 -6.52
C SER A 37 10.80 2.18 -7.25
N ALA A 38 9.67 1.49 -7.44
CA ALA A 38 9.59 0.25 -8.22
C ALA A 38 9.24 0.45 -9.70
N CYS A 39 9.10 1.70 -10.16
CA CYS A 39 8.98 2.02 -11.58
C CYS A 39 10.21 1.50 -12.34
N ARG A 40 9.98 0.92 -13.52
CA ARG A 40 11.03 0.49 -14.44
C ARG A 40 10.82 0.96 -15.86
N PHE A 41 9.59 1.31 -16.19
CA PHE A 41 9.22 1.91 -17.46
C PHE A 41 8.30 3.08 -17.17
N ASP A 42 8.73 4.27 -17.57
CA ASP A 42 7.90 5.47 -17.53
C ASP A 42 6.91 5.43 -18.68
N SER A 43 5.76 6.05 -18.46
CA SER A 43 4.72 6.18 -19.46
C SER A 43 4.42 7.65 -19.70
N PRO A 44 3.92 8.03 -20.90
CA PRO A 44 3.14 9.23 -21.01
C PRO A 44 2.01 9.16 -19.96
N ASP A 45 1.82 10.23 -19.21
CA ASP A 45 0.82 10.36 -18.14
C ASP A 45 -0.62 10.20 -18.69
N VAL A 46 -1.03 8.96 -18.98
CA VAL A 46 -2.32 8.64 -19.61
C VAL A 46 -3.35 8.18 -18.59
N ASN A 47 -4.61 8.37 -18.95
CA ASN A 47 -5.75 7.95 -18.14
C ASN A 47 -6.26 6.61 -18.64
N PHE A 48 -6.39 5.65 -17.73
CA PHE A 48 -7.04 4.38 -17.97
C PHE A 48 -8.33 4.29 -17.18
N SER A 49 -9.29 3.57 -17.73
CA SER A 49 -10.47 3.11 -16.99
C SER A 49 -10.18 1.73 -16.41
N ILE A 50 -10.76 1.44 -15.25
CA ILE A 50 -10.79 0.06 -14.74
C ILE A 50 -11.77 -0.73 -15.60
N ASP A 51 -11.31 -1.77 -16.31
CA ASP A 51 -12.18 -2.65 -17.09
C ASP A 51 -12.75 -3.81 -16.24
N SER A 52 -11.98 -4.28 -15.25
CA SER A 52 -12.44 -5.36 -14.37
C SER A 52 -13.52 -4.91 -13.37
N PRO A 53 -14.44 -5.80 -12.94
CA PRO A 53 -15.47 -5.46 -11.95
C PRO A 53 -14.91 -4.87 -10.65
N ARG A 54 -13.74 -5.37 -10.22
CA ARG A 54 -13.01 -4.91 -9.04
C ARG A 54 -11.51 -5.02 -9.28
N ALA A 55 -10.78 -3.97 -8.93
CA ALA A 55 -9.33 -3.94 -8.89
C ALA A 55 -8.85 -3.42 -7.54
N GLN A 56 -7.75 -3.95 -6.98
CA GLN A 56 -7.23 -3.46 -5.69
C GLN A 56 -6.18 -2.38 -5.92
N LEU A 57 -6.35 -1.21 -5.30
CA LEU A 57 -5.33 -0.17 -5.24
C LEU A 57 -4.39 -0.48 -4.08
N ARG A 58 -3.13 -0.82 -4.36
CA ARG A 58 -2.18 -1.33 -3.35
C ARG A 58 -1.07 -0.35 -3.02
N LYS A 59 -0.42 -0.59 -1.87
CA LYS A 59 0.77 0.16 -1.43
C LYS A 59 2.06 -0.20 -2.18
N GLY A 60 2.08 -1.31 -2.91
CA GLY A 60 3.23 -1.77 -3.69
C GLY A 60 2.82 -2.76 -4.80
N PRO A 61 3.74 -3.10 -5.72
CA PRO A 61 3.46 -3.86 -6.93
C PRO A 61 3.46 -5.39 -6.69
N SER A 62 2.64 -5.85 -5.76
CA SER A 62 2.42 -7.28 -5.48
C SER A 62 1.18 -7.46 -4.62
N THR A 63 0.59 -8.66 -4.66
CA THR A 63 -0.52 -9.07 -3.79
C THR A 63 -0.15 -9.14 -2.31
N HIS A 64 1.14 -9.20 -1.96
CA HIS A 64 1.62 -9.13 -0.57
C HIS A 64 1.48 -7.75 0.06
N TYR A 65 1.43 -6.67 -0.74
CA TYR A 65 1.24 -5.33 -0.20
C TYR A 65 -0.22 -5.08 0.16
N ARG A 66 -0.42 -4.41 1.30
CA ARG A 66 -1.75 -4.03 1.78
C ARG A 66 -2.52 -3.21 0.74
N SER A 67 -3.83 -3.47 0.65
CA SER A 67 -4.75 -2.66 -0.13
C SER A 67 -5.02 -1.32 0.56
N ARG A 68 -5.15 -0.27 -0.24
CA ARG A 68 -5.67 1.05 0.13
C ARG A 68 -7.18 1.13 -0.11
N GLY A 69 -7.73 0.21 -0.90
CA GLY A 69 -9.14 0.17 -1.27
C GLY A 69 -9.35 -0.53 -2.61
N THR A 70 -10.61 -0.68 -2.99
CA THR A 70 -11.03 -1.32 -4.23
C THR A 70 -11.51 -0.28 -5.23
N LEU A 71 -11.03 -0.35 -6.46
CA LEU A 71 -11.53 0.39 -7.61
C LEU A 71 -12.56 -0.45 -8.34
N LEU A 72 -13.64 0.15 -8.81
CA LEU A 72 -14.71 -0.51 -9.55
C LEU A 72 -14.62 -0.22 -11.04
N LYS A 73 -15.28 -1.07 -11.85
CA LYS A 73 -15.35 -0.89 -13.30
C LYS A 73 -15.79 0.53 -13.67
N GLY A 74 -15.11 1.14 -14.64
CA GLY A 74 -15.33 2.49 -15.15
C GLY A 74 -14.69 3.62 -14.35
N GLU A 75 -14.07 3.34 -13.20
CA GLU A 75 -13.35 4.38 -12.45
C GLU A 75 -12.02 4.73 -13.14
N THR A 76 -11.66 6.02 -13.09
CA THR A 76 -10.47 6.50 -13.81
C THR A 76 -9.21 6.49 -12.94
N PHE A 77 -8.16 5.89 -13.50
CA PHE A 77 -6.83 5.80 -12.92
C PHE A 77 -5.81 6.42 -13.87
N ARG A 78 -5.11 7.46 -13.41
CA ARG A 78 -4.01 8.06 -14.17
C ARG A 78 -2.74 7.28 -13.90
N TYR A 79 -2.20 6.70 -14.94
CA TYR A 79 -1.00 5.88 -14.96
C TYR A 79 0.25 6.74 -15.19
N PHE A 80 1.32 6.43 -14.46
CA PHE A 80 2.59 7.16 -14.53
C PHE A 80 3.72 6.25 -15.01
N CYS A 81 3.77 5.03 -14.47
CA CYS A 81 4.85 4.09 -14.72
C CYS A 81 4.40 2.67 -14.38
N ARG A 82 5.17 1.67 -14.83
CA ARG A 82 4.96 0.26 -14.46
C ARG A 82 6.22 -0.44 -13.98
N THR A 83 6.02 -1.58 -13.33
CA THR A 83 7.10 -2.54 -13.06
C THR A 83 7.59 -3.21 -14.34
N ARG A 84 8.73 -3.93 -14.24
CA ARG A 84 9.18 -4.81 -15.33
C ARG A 84 8.09 -5.82 -15.69
N PRO A 85 7.75 -5.96 -16.99
CA PRO A 85 6.79 -6.96 -17.42
C PRO A 85 7.36 -8.35 -17.24
N ARG A 86 6.66 -9.22 -16.50
CA ARG A 86 6.92 -10.67 -16.48
C ARG A 86 6.03 -11.36 -17.51
N GLY A 87 6.11 -10.90 -18.76
CA GLY A 87 5.34 -11.46 -19.88
C GLY A 87 4.23 -10.58 -20.46
N GLY A 88 4.33 -9.25 -20.35
CA GLY A 88 3.42 -8.30 -20.99
C GLY A 88 3.04 -7.10 -20.11
N PHE A 89 2.33 -6.13 -20.69
CA PHE A 89 1.74 -5.01 -19.93
C PHE A 89 0.69 -5.52 -18.95
N ASP A 90 -0.23 -6.36 -19.42
CA ASP A 90 -1.27 -7.06 -18.66
C ASP A 90 -0.76 -7.85 -17.44
N LYS A 91 0.50 -8.31 -17.48
CA LYS A 91 1.18 -9.04 -16.40
C LYS A 91 2.13 -8.18 -15.56
N SER A 92 1.96 -6.86 -15.61
CA SER A 92 2.73 -5.90 -14.82
C SER A 92 1.87 -5.19 -13.77
N TRP A 93 2.51 -4.35 -12.97
CA TRP A 93 1.84 -3.47 -12.02
C TRP A 93 2.01 -2.04 -12.46
N SER A 94 0.90 -1.32 -12.52
CA SER A 94 0.81 0.08 -12.92
C SER A 94 0.74 0.96 -11.67
N TYR A 95 1.67 1.91 -11.54
CA TYR A 95 1.63 2.96 -10.53
C TYR A 95 0.95 4.19 -11.08
N GLY A 96 0.17 4.83 -10.24
CA GLY A 96 -0.68 5.93 -10.66
C GLY A 96 -1.42 6.60 -9.53
N LYS A 97 -2.42 7.40 -9.88
CA LYS A 97 -3.36 8.03 -8.95
C LYS A 97 -4.80 7.89 -9.43
N VAL A 98 -5.73 7.80 -8.48
CA VAL A 98 -7.15 7.99 -8.79
C VAL A 98 -7.40 9.47 -9.09
N LEU A 99 -8.18 9.78 -10.13
CA LEU A 99 -8.45 11.16 -10.52
C LEU A 99 -9.63 11.77 -9.77
N GLN A 100 -10.60 10.94 -9.43
CA GLN A 100 -11.83 11.34 -8.76
C GLN A 100 -12.03 10.54 -7.48
N ARG A 101 -12.96 10.97 -6.64
CA ARG A 101 -13.37 10.17 -5.49
C ARG A 101 -14.08 8.91 -5.99
N THR A 102 -13.60 7.74 -5.58
CA THR A 102 -14.17 6.46 -6.01
C THR A 102 -15.49 6.20 -5.28
N LYS A 103 -16.32 5.32 -5.86
CA LYS A 103 -17.55 4.80 -5.27
C LYS A 103 -17.30 4.09 -3.94
N THR A 104 -16.12 3.52 -3.77
CA THR A 104 -15.65 2.89 -2.52
C THR A 104 -15.06 3.87 -1.51
N GLY A 105 -15.05 5.16 -1.82
CA GLY A 105 -14.65 6.23 -0.90
C GLY A 105 -13.16 6.60 -0.92
N ILE A 106 -12.37 6.08 -1.84
CA ILE A 106 -10.96 6.49 -2.01
C ILE A 106 -10.92 7.92 -2.51
N ARG A 107 -10.15 8.78 -1.82
CA ARG A 107 -10.04 10.21 -2.15
C ARG A 107 -9.32 10.42 -3.49
N ALA A 108 -9.76 11.40 -4.27
CA ALA A 108 -9.03 11.87 -5.45
C ALA A 108 -7.56 12.17 -5.12
N GLY A 109 -6.66 11.85 -6.05
CA GLY A 109 -5.22 12.01 -5.88
C GLY A 109 -4.54 10.89 -5.08
N THR A 110 -5.28 9.92 -4.52
CA THR A 110 -4.67 8.78 -3.82
C THR A 110 -3.81 7.97 -4.77
N ARG A 111 -2.51 7.86 -4.45
CA ARG A 111 -1.52 7.11 -5.23
C ARG A 111 -1.43 5.66 -4.80
N GLY A 112 -1.19 4.78 -5.76
CA GLY A 112 -0.99 3.37 -5.49
C GLY A 112 -0.72 2.55 -6.75
N TRP A 113 -0.68 1.24 -6.55
CA TRP A 113 -0.39 0.25 -7.57
C TRP A 113 -1.65 -0.54 -7.90
N VAL A 114 -1.95 -0.69 -9.19
CA VAL A 114 -3.03 -1.52 -9.72
C VAL A 114 -2.41 -2.56 -10.63
N TYR A 115 -2.91 -3.79 -10.60
CA TYR A 115 -2.48 -4.81 -11.56
C TYR A 115 -2.96 -4.42 -12.95
N SER A 116 -2.03 -4.35 -13.91
CA SER A 116 -2.29 -3.72 -15.22
C SER A 116 -3.34 -4.45 -16.04
N GLY A 117 -3.52 -5.76 -15.86
CA GLY A 117 -4.61 -6.52 -16.50
C GLY A 117 -6.03 -6.16 -16.04
N HIS A 118 -6.19 -5.19 -15.13
CA HIS A 118 -7.48 -4.59 -14.79
C HIS A 118 -7.75 -3.26 -15.50
N LEU A 119 -6.78 -2.75 -16.26
CA LEU A 119 -6.87 -1.51 -17.02
C LEU A 119 -7.24 -1.83 -18.48
N ASP A 120 -8.02 -0.94 -19.10
CA ASP A 120 -8.36 -0.96 -20.53
C ASP A 120 -7.15 -0.70 -21.45
#